data_AF-A0A3B3VEB7-F1
#
_entry.id   AF-A0A3B3VEB7-F1
#
_cell.length_a   1.000
_cell.length_b   1.000
_cell.length_c   1.000
_cell.angle_alpha   90.00
_cell.angle_beta   90.00
_cell.angle_gamma   90.00
#
_symmetry.space_group_name_H-M   'P 1'
#
loop_
_entity.id
_entity.type
_entity.pdbx_description
1 polymer ?
#
loop_
_entity_poly.entity_id
_entity_poly.type
_entity_poly.pdbx_seq_one_letter_code
_entity_poly.pdbx_strand_id
1 'polypeptide(L)'
;MMQISDSYNQKNSLFTAMSRFIGAVNNMDQTVMVPSLLRDVPLEDGEDLKVPESAPSTNGYFQPDGDMYSSYVLLKSIRNDMEWGVLGDEPPKWGKTAVCPS
;
A
#
# COMPACT_ATOMS: atom_id res chain seq x y z
N MET A 1 10.47 -35.63 15.27
CA MET A 1 9.48 -35.05 14.36
C MET A 1 8.90 -33.83 15.04
N MET A 2 9.19 -32.61 14.55
CA MET A 2 8.50 -31.41 15.02
C MET A 2 7.23 -31.26 14.18
N GLN A 3 6.10 -31.36 14.88
CA GLN A 3 4.76 -31.30 14.34
C GLN A 3 4.49 -29.89 13.80
N ILE A 4 4.51 -29.75 12.47
CA ILE A 4 4.11 -28.54 11.75
C ILE A 4 2.65 -28.25 12.11
N SER A 5 2.46 -27.34 13.05
CA SER A 5 1.15 -26.93 13.55
C SER A 5 0.71 -25.59 12.91
N ASP A 6 1.27 -25.25 11.75
CA ASP A 6 1.13 -23.92 11.12
C ASP A 6 -0.09 -23.78 10.19
N SER A 7 -1.01 -24.75 10.20
CA SER A 7 -2.01 -24.86 9.13
C SER A 7 -3.33 -24.11 9.36
N TYR A 8 -3.52 -23.37 10.46
CA TYR A 8 -4.83 -22.75 10.80
C TYR A 8 -4.83 -21.21 10.95
N ASN A 9 -3.67 -20.55 11.04
CA ASN A 9 -3.57 -19.13 11.45
C ASN A 9 -2.81 -18.18 10.48
N GLN A 10 -2.43 -18.59 9.27
CA GLN A 10 -1.75 -17.70 8.31
C GLN A 10 -2.65 -16.64 7.63
N LYS A 11 -3.88 -16.42 8.12
CA LYS A 11 -4.81 -15.41 7.58
C LYS A 11 -4.32 -13.97 7.80
N ASN A 12 -3.35 -13.80 8.69
CA ASN A 12 -2.73 -12.54 9.10
C ASN A 12 -1.25 -12.46 8.68
N SER A 13 -0.81 -13.35 7.79
CA SER A 13 0.50 -13.23 7.15
C SER A 13 0.54 -12.00 6.22
N LEU A 14 1.69 -11.34 6.12
CA LEU A 14 1.91 -10.21 5.21
C LEU A 14 1.54 -10.58 3.77
N PHE A 15 1.89 -11.79 3.32
CA PHE A 15 1.56 -12.28 1.99
C PHE A 15 0.05 -12.35 1.75
N THR A 16 -0.72 -12.79 2.76
CA THR A 16 -2.18 -12.83 2.71
C THR A 16 -2.77 -11.41 2.69
N ALA A 17 -2.18 -10.47 3.44
CA ALA A 17 -2.60 -9.07 3.44
C ALA A 17 -2.34 -8.40 2.08
N MET A 18 -1.15 -8.61 1.50
CA MET A 18 -0.81 -8.12 0.15
C MET A 18 -1.77 -8.67 -0.91
N SER A 19 -2.04 -9.98 -0.88
CA SER A 19 -2.98 -10.62 -1.81
C SER A 19 -4.39 -10.04 -1.71
N ARG A 20 -4.87 -9.79 -0.48
CA ARG A 20 -6.17 -9.13 -0.23
C ARG A 20 -6.18 -7.68 -0.69
N PHE A 21 -5.08 -6.95 -0.47
CA PHE A 21 -4.94 -5.57 -0.93
C PHE A 21 -5.02 -5.49 -2.46
N ILE A 22 -4.27 -6.33 -3.18
CA ILE A 22 -4.31 -6.39 -4.65
C ILE A 22 -5.75 -6.67 -5.13
N GLY A 23 -6.43 -7.63 -4.51
CA GLY A 23 -7.83 -7.95 -4.82
C GLY A 23 -8.79 -6.77 -4.59
N ALA A 24 -8.64 -6.05 -3.48
CA ALA A 24 -9.47 -4.90 -3.15
C ALA A 24 -9.23 -3.72 -4.12
N VAL A 25 -7.98 -3.39 -4.42
CA VAL A 25 -7.64 -2.32 -5.38
C VAL A 25 -8.09 -2.70 -6.80
N ASN A 26 -8.00 -3.98 -7.19
CA ASN A 26 -8.54 -4.45 -8.46
C ASN A 26 -10.07 -4.32 -8.52
N ASN A 27 -10.78 -4.64 -7.45
CA ASN A 27 -12.23 -4.46 -7.39
C ASN A 27 -12.62 -2.98 -7.47
N MET A 28 -11.86 -2.09 -6.82
CA MET A 28 -12.01 -0.64 -6.98
C MET A 28 -11.78 -0.21 -8.43
N ASP A 29 -10.70 -0.66 -9.06
CA ASP A 29 -10.36 -0.29 -10.45
C ASP A 29 -11.42 -0.76 -11.47
N GLN A 30 -12.07 -1.91 -11.22
CA GLN A 30 -13.16 -2.41 -12.06
C GLN A 30 -14.47 -1.66 -11.87
N THR A 31 -14.70 -1.08 -10.69
CA THR A 31 -15.95 -0.36 -10.38
C THR A 31 -15.88 1.12 -10.74
N VAL A 32 -14.69 1.72 -10.71
CA VAL A 32 -14.48 3.12 -11.14
C VAL A 32 -14.44 3.20 -12.67
N MET A 33 -15.59 3.50 -13.29
CA MET A 33 -15.70 3.60 -14.74
C MET A 33 -15.07 4.88 -15.33
N VAL A 34 -15.10 5.99 -14.57
CA VAL A 34 -14.59 7.29 -15.01
C VAL A 34 -13.77 7.91 -13.87
N PRO A 35 -12.45 7.62 -13.81
CA PRO A 35 -11.59 8.10 -12.72
C PRO A 35 -11.56 9.63 -12.56
N SER A 36 -11.76 10.38 -13.66
CA SER A 36 -11.76 11.84 -13.61
C SER A 36 -12.91 12.43 -12.79
N LEU A 37 -13.99 11.69 -12.56
CA LEU A 37 -15.09 12.13 -11.68
C LEU A 37 -14.70 12.14 -10.20
N LEU A 38 -13.58 11.52 -9.84
CA LEU A 38 -13.04 11.57 -8.49
C LEU A 38 -12.19 12.82 -8.23
N ARG A 39 -11.91 13.61 -9.28
CA ARG A 39 -11.23 14.90 -9.13
C ARG A 39 -12.17 15.87 -8.45
N ASP A 40 -11.62 16.70 -7.58
CA ASP A 40 -12.37 17.72 -6.83
C ASP A 40 -13.45 17.15 -5.89
N VAL A 41 -13.44 15.83 -5.61
CA VAL A 41 -14.28 15.20 -4.58
C VAL A 41 -13.56 15.33 -3.24
N PRO A 42 -14.09 16.13 -2.29
CA PRO A 42 -13.51 16.25 -0.97
C PRO A 42 -13.61 14.90 -0.25
N LEU A 43 -12.52 14.50 0.40
CA LEU A 43 -12.57 13.41 1.37
C LEU A 43 -13.24 13.99 2.62
N GLU A 44 -14.50 13.65 2.89
CA GLU A 44 -15.08 14.02 4.18
C GLU A 44 -14.24 13.40 5.30
N ASP A 45 -13.71 14.27 6.17
CA ASP A 45 -13.04 13.87 7.40
C ASP A 45 -14.03 13.10 8.25
N GLY A 46 -13.91 11.77 8.24
CA GLY A 46 -14.90 10.88 8.81
C GLY A 46 -15.16 11.13 10.30
N GLU A 47 -16.33 11.67 10.61
CA GLU A 47 -16.95 11.56 11.94
C GLU A 47 -17.71 10.24 12.13
N ASP A 48 -18.03 9.51 11.04
CA ASP A 48 -18.84 8.27 11.09
C ASP A 48 -18.05 6.95 10.98
N LEU A 49 -16.74 7.01 10.71
CA LEU A 49 -15.90 5.81 10.81
C LEU A 49 -15.44 5.67 12.25
N LYS A 50 -16.20 4.91 13.04
CA LYS A 50 -15.84 4.48 14.40
C LYS A 50 -14.60 3.58 14.37
N VAL A 51 -13.45 4.15 14.05
CA VAL A 51 -12.14 3.52 14.21
C VAL A 51 -11.93 3.37 15.72
N PRO A 52 -11.60 2.16 16.22
CA PRO A 52 -11.27 2.01 17.64
C PRO A 52 -10.08 2.92 17.97
N GLU A 53 -10.22 3.68 19.05
CA GLU A 53 -9.31 4.67 19.66
C GLU A 53 -7.87 4.19 19.91
N SER A 54 -7.53 2.96 19.52
CA SER A 54 -6.27 2.28 19.77
C SER A 54 -5.34 2.21 18.55
N ALA A 55 -5.78 2.64 17.36
CA ALA A 55 -4.90 2.71 16.20
C ALA A 55 -4.19 4.07 16.16
N PRO A 56 -2.85 4.13 16.05
CA PRO A 56 -2.18 5.40 15.80
C PRO A 56 -2.77 5.96 14.51
N SER A 57 -3.31 7.18 14.61
CA SER A 57 -3.82 7.97 13.50
C SER A 57 -2.90 7.80 12.29
N THR A 58 -3.32 6.95 11.35
CA THR A 58 -2.60 6.74 10.08
C THR A 58 -2.91 7.90 9.12
N ASN A 59 -3.64 8.91 9.59
CA ASN A 59 -3.99 10.14 8.91
C ASN A 59 -2.77 11.02 8.58
N GLY A 60 -1.55 10.63 9.00
CA GLY A 60 -0.31 11.28 8.56
C GLY A 60 0.11 10.95 7.12
N TYR A 61 -0.41 9.86 6.52
CA TYR A 61 -0.06 9.44 5.15
C TYR A 61 -1.10 9.84 4.10
N PHE A 62 -2.33 10.14 4.51
CA PHE A 62 -3.37 10.67 3.64
C PHE A 62 -3.47 12.17 3.92
N GLN A 63 -2.82 12.96 3.07
CA GLN A 63 -2.84 14.41 3.16
C GLN A 63 -4.31 14.87 3.02
N PRO A 64 -4.84 15.67 3.96
CA PRO A 64 -6.26 16.08 3.97
C PRO A 64 -6.63 17.00 2.80
N ASP A 65 -5.66 17.40 1.98
CA ASP A 65 -5.81 18.26 0.81
C ASP A 65 -5.88 17.48 -0.51
N GLY A 66 -5.79 16.14 -0.44
CA GLY A 66 -5.88 15.27 -1.63
C GLY A 66 -7.33 14.98 -1.99
N ASP A 67 -7.70 15.18 -3.24
CA ASP A 67 -8.99 14.70 -3.77
C ASP A 67 -9.06 13.16 -3.79
N MET A 68 -10.27 12.63 -3.93
CA MET A 68 -10.49 11.17 -4.02
C MET A 68 -9.70 10.53 -5.18
N TYR A 69 -9.45 11.27 -6.26
CA TYR A 69 -8.64 10.83 -7.39
C TYR A 69 -7.17 10.58 -7.00
N SER A 70 -6.58 11.46 -6.21
CA SER A 70 -5.20 11.32 -5.72
C SER A 70 -5.02 10.05 -4.89
N SER A 71 -5.99 9.76 -4.02
CA SER A 71 -6.02 8.50 -3.25
C SER A 71 -6.18 7.27 -4.15
N TYR A 72 -7.05 7.33 -5.16
CA TYR A 72 -7.22 6.26 -6.14
C TYR A 72 -5.92 5.96 -6.92
N VAL A 73 -5.20 6.99 -7.34
CA VAL A 73 -3.90 6.85 -8.03
C VAL A 73 -2.84 6.24 -7.12
N LEU A 74 -2.76 6.70 -5.86
CA LEU A 74 -1.82 6.16 -4.87
C LEU A 74 -2.04 4.66 -4.65
N LEU A 75 -3.29 4.23 -4.42
CA LEU A 75 -3.63 2.83 -4.22
C LEU A 75 -3.22 1.97 -5.42
N LYS A 76 -3.44 2.48 -6.64
CA LYS A 76 -3.02 1.81 -7.88
C LYS A 76 -1.50 1.70 -8.01
N SER A 77 -0.76 2.74 -7.62
CA SER A 77 0.71 2.71 -7.62
C SER A 77 1.23 1.65 -6.65
N ILE A 78 0.72 1.63 -5.42
CA ILE A 78 1.11 0.63 -4.41
C ILE A 78 0.79 -0.79 -4.90
N ARG A 79 -0.38 -1.00 -5.51
CA ARG A 79 -0.73 -2.30 -6.11
C ARG A 79 0.29 -2.71 -7.17
N ASN A 80 0.66 -1.79 -8.06
CA ASN A 80 1.64 -2.04 -9.12
C ASN A 80 3.00 -2.45 -8.54
N ASP A 81 3.47 -1.75 -7.51
CA ASP A 81 4.74 -2.05 -6.84
C ASP A 81 4.70 -3.39 -6.09
N MET A 82 3.53 -3.82 -5.59
CA MET A 82 3.35 -5.13 -4.96
C MET A 82 3.27 -6.27 -5.98
N GLU A 83 2.62 -6.04 -7.12
CA GLU A 83 2.38 -7.05 -8.16
C GLU A 83 3.63 -7.33 -8.99
N TRP A 84 4.35 -6.28 -9.38
CA TRP A 84 5.52 -6.36 -10.26
C TRP A 84 6.85 -6.14 -9.54
N GLY A 85 6.80 -5.83 -8.24
CA GLY A 85 7.94 -5.35 -7.48
C GLY A 85 8.21 -3.86 -7.77
N VAL A 86 8.96 -3.22 -6.89
CA VAL A 86 9.55 -1.92 -7.22
C VAL A 86 10.54 -2.16 -8.34
N LEU A 87 10.18 -1.79 -9.57
CA LEU A 87 11.10 -1.68 -10.70
C LEU A 87 12.13 -0.60 -10.32
N GLY A 88 13.13 -1.01 -9.56
CA GLY A 88 14.20 -0.15 -9.13
C GLY A 88 14.92 0.35 -10.36
N ASP A 89 14.79 1.64 -10.64
CA ASP A 89 15.80 2.37 -11.37
C ASP A 89 17.08 2.28 -10.50
N GLU A 90 17.90 1.29 -10.83
CA GLU A 90 19.27 1.07 -10.38
C GLU A 90 19.53 0.83 -8.86
N PRO A 91 20.27 -0.23 -8.48
CA PRO A 91 20.80 -0.34 -7.12
C PRO A 91 21.79 0.82 -6.83
N PRO A 92 21.78 1.44 -5.64
CA PRO A 92 22.77 2.45 -5.30
C PRO A 92 24.18 1.85 -5.43
N LYS A 93 24.94 2.39 -6.39
CA LYS A 93 26.34 2.05 -6.66
C LYS A 93 27.25 2.58 -5.54
N TRP A 94 27.08 2.15 -4.29
CA TRP A 94 28.17 2.25 -3.33
C TRP A 94 29.09 1.05 -3.53
N GLY A 95 30.10 1.23 -4.37
CA GLY A 95 31.17 0.27 -4.59
C GLY A 95 32.12 0.75 -5.66
N LYS A 96 33.21 1.41 -5.21
CA LYS A 96 34.48 1.84 -5.87
C LYS A 96 34.79 3.24 -5.32
N THR A 97 35.61 3.46 -4.29
CA THR A 97 37.03 3.08 -4.19
C THR A 97 37.44 3.27 -2.72
N ALA A 98 37.72 2.20 -1.99
CA ALA A 98 38.52 2.30 -0.77
C ALA A 98 39.82 1.55 -1.05
N VAL A 99 40.79 2.29 -1.58
CA VAL A 99 42.20 1.89 -1.60
C VAL A 99 42.61 1.64 -0.16
N CYS A 100 43.02 0.42 0.17
CA CYS A 100 43.75 0.14 1.40
C CYS A 100 45.18 0.67 1.23
N PRO A 101 45.71 1.56 2.08
CA PRO A 101 47.13 1.68 2.27
C PRO A 101 47.61 0.64 3.30
N SER A 102 48.77 0.06 3.00
CA SER A 102 49.52 -0.89 3.83
C SER A 102 50.04 -0.27 5.12
#